data_AF-A0A183TCF3-F1
#
_entry.id   AF-A0A183TCF3-F1
#
_cell.length_a   1.000
_cell.length_b   1.000
_cell.length_c   1.000
_cell.angle_alpha   90.00
_cell.angle_beta   90.00
_cell.angle_gamma   90.00
#
_symmetry.space_group_name_H-M   'P 1'
#
loop_
_entity.id
_entity.type
_entity.pdbx_description
1 polymer ?
#
loop_
_entity_poly.entity_id
_entity_poly.type
_entity_poly.pdbx_seq_one_letter_code
_entity_poly.pdbx_strand_id
1 'polypeptide(L)'
;QDALVESSFVREEVEYEEAATLYNLGSAHSIVGEREGRADDDSLKQACTQFQCAAWVFQTLRERYAQFENANDMHGDLCRFYYSLMLVSICALPEFYPSQAQECVTEKSMLDGRPPALTAKLTKFLAESYDYCWNQLNAQTLASILPEKFLRDWKRLVLVKKLVYSALTNYFLAMDAAAKMKFGPGVTWLKQADIEITEAAKVAQAASNASNSPRFSAPLLVVVNFAQNVISSSCKNAIKDNETIYHERVPPLAELEAVKGANVAKPTPFDHTDPEVIGQDIFKDLLPIETLEASSMYSEMKADFLRKILAEVEEKDVALG
;
A
#
# COMPACT_ATOMS: atom_id res chain seq x y z
N GLN A 1 0.04 13.55 -19.66
CA GLN A 1 1.03 14.41 -18.99
C GLN A 1 1.59 13.61 -17.84
N ASP A 2 2.91 13.55 -17.69
CA ASP A 2 3.58 12.81 -16.61
C ASP A 2 3.24 13.45 -15.26
N ALA A 3 2.79 12.64 -14.30
CA ALA A 3 2.31 13.12 -13.00
C ALA A 3 3.41 13.64 -12.06
N LEU A 4 4.69 13.37 -12.35
CA LEU A 4 5.83 13.73 -11.50
C LEU A 4 6.62 14.92 -12.05
N VAL A 5 6.82 14.96 -13.37
CA VAL A 5 7.71 15.93 -14.05
C VAL A 5 6.90 16.90 -14.93
N GLU A 6 5.57 16.74 -14.98
CA GLU A 6 4.64 17.58 -15.75
C GLU A 6 4.94 17.66 -17.25
N SER A 7 5.74 16.72 -17.78
CA SER A 7 6.07 16.64 -19.20
C SER A 7 4.89 16.10 -20.02
N SER A 8 4.69 16.66 -21.20
CA SER A 8 3.65 16.20 -22.12
C SER A 8 4.24 15.24 -23.14
N PHE A 9 3.55 14.14 -23.40
CA PHE A 9 3.88 13.16 -24.42
C PHE A 9 2.59 12.64 -25.05
N VAL A 10 2.69 12.04 -26.23
CA VAL A 10 1.57 11.45 -26.97
C VAL A 10 1.83 9.96 -27.15
N ARG A 11 0.78 9.17 -26.97
CA ARG A 11 0.73 7.71 -27.15
C ARG A 11 -0.46 7.36 -28.03
N GLU A 12 -0.34 6.28 -28.78
CA GLU A 12 -1.40 5.77 -29.67
C GLU A 12 -2.02 4.47 -29.13
N GLU A 13 -1.39 3.86 -28.13
CA GLU A 13 -1.77 2.61 -27.50
C GLU A 13 -2.96 2.80 -26.54
N VAL A 14 -4.08 2.10 -26.77
CA VAL A 14 -5.28 2.18 -25.91
C VAL A 14 -5.02 1.65 -24.50
N GLU A 15 -4.10 0.68 -24.37
CA GLU A 15 -3.67 0.12 -23.10
C GLU A 15 -2.99 1.18 -22.22
N TYR A 16 -2.34 2.18 -22.84
CA TYR A 16 -1.75 3.30 -22.12
C TYR A 16 -2.83 4.20 -21.52
N GLU A 17 -3.91 4.47 -22.27
CA GLU A 17 -5.05 5.25 -21.78
C GLU A 17 -5.78 4.52 -20.63
N GLU A 18 -5.93 3.20 -20.74
CA GLU A 18 -6.47 2.37 -19.65
C GLU A 18 -5.60 2.46 -18.39
N ALA A 19 -4.29 2.31 -18.54
CA ALA A 19 -3.34 2.40 -17.43
C ALA A 19 -3.33 3.80 -16.80
N ALA A 20 -3.36 4.87 -17.59
CA ALA A 20 -3.43 6.25 -17.09
C ALA A 20 -4.75 6.50 -16.33
N THR A 21 -5.87 5.96 -16.83
CA THR A 21 -7.18 6.03 -16.17
C THR A 21 -7.15 5.30 -14.82
N LEU A 22 -6.59 4.09 -14.79
CA LEU A 22 -6.39 3.33 -13.56
C LEU A 22 -5.47 4.07 -12.58
N TYR A 23 -4.36 4.65 -13.05
CA TYR A 23 -3.47 5.44 -12.20
C TYR A 23 -4.18 6.61 -11.51
N ASN A 24 -5.01 7.33 -12.27
CA ASN A 24 -5.82 8.42 -11.73
C ASN A 24 -6.86 7.93 -10.73
N LEU A 25 -7.48 6.76 -10.98
CA LEU A 25 -8.42 6.14 -10.06
C LEU A 25 -7.75 5.75 -8.72
N GLY A 26 -6.58 5.11 -8.79
CA GLY A 26 -5.80 4.76 -7.59
C GLY A 26 -5.36 6.01 -6.81
N SER A 27 -4.96 7.05 -7.52
CA SER A 27 -4.62 8.35 -6.94
C SER A 27 -5.83 9.01 -6.27
N ALA A 28 -7.00 8.99 -6.92
CA ALA A 28 -8.23 9.56 -6.37
C ALA A 28 -8.65 8.83 -5.09
N HIS A 29 -8.65 7.49 -5.10
CA HIS A 29 -8.88 6.68 -3.90
C HIS A 29 -7.89 7.04 -2.77
N SER A 30 -6.61 7.23 -3.08
CA SER A 30 -5.62 7.61 -2.06
C SER A 30 -5.91 8.98 -1.42
N ILE A 31 -6.37 9.95 -2.22
CA ILE A 31 -6.70 11.31 -1.76
C ILE A 31 -7.99 11.31 -0.94
N VAL A 32 -9.00 10.56 -1.37
CA VAL A 32 -10.25 10.43 -0.60
C VAL A 32 -9.96 9.76 0.74
N GLY A 33 -9.24 8.63 0.75
CA GLY A 33 -8.88 7.95 1.99
C GLY A 33 -8.02 8.79 2.96
N GLU A 34 -7.22 9.72 2.45
CA GLU A 34 -6.46 10.68 3.27
C GLU A 34 -7.36 11.75 3.89
N ARG A 35 -8.38 12.20 3.17
CA ARG A 35 -9.32 13.25 3.61
C ARG A 35 -10.44 12.77 4.52
N GLU A 36 -10.75 11.47 4.50
CA GLU A 36 -11.77 10.89 5.37
C GLU A 36 -11.42 11.13 6.85
N GLY A 37 -12.45 11.49 7.62
CA GLY A 37 -12.33 11.60 9.07
C GLY A 37 -11.89 10.26 9.67
N ARG A 38 -11.15 10.29 10.77
CA ARG A 38 -10.75 9.08 11.52
C ARG A 38 -11.35 9.05 12.93
N ALA A 39 -12.47 9.75 13.09
CA ALA A 39 -13.06 10.02 14.40
C ALA A 39 -14.14 8.99 14.77
N ASP A 40 -14.86 8.45 13.79
CA ASP A 40 -15.93 7.50 14.00
C ASP A 40 -15.70 6.19 13.21
N ASP A 41 -16.47 5.18 13.58
CA ASP A 41 -16.26 3.84 13.06
C ASP A 41 -16.58 3.75 11.55
N ASP A 42 -17.52 4.56 11.04
CA ASP A 42 -17.91 4.53 9.64
C ASP A 42 -16.90 5.29 8.77
N SER A 43 -16.39 6.42 9.23
CA SER A 43 -15.36 7.20 8.55
C SER A 43 -14.03 6.41 8.42
N LEU A 44 -13.69 5.62 9.44
CA LEU A 44 -12.54 4.71 9.42
C LEU A 44 -12.73 3.54 8.44
N LYS A 45 -13.95 2.98 8.34
CA LYS A 45 -14.28 1.97 7.32
C LYS A 45 -14.21 2.55 5.91
N GLN A 46 -14.68 3.78 5.72
CA GLN A 46 -14.61 4.42 4.41
C GLN A 46 -13.15 4.66 4.01
N ALA A 47 -12.32 5.25 4.88
CA ALA A 47 -10.89 5.44 4.64
C ALA A 47 -10.20 4.11 4.28
N CYS A 48 -10.56 3.01 4.96
CA CYS A 48 -10.09 1.66 4.67
C CYS A 48 -10.29 1.27 3.20
N THR A 49 -11.55 1.29 2.79
CA THR A 49 -11.97 0.78 1.49
C THR A 49 -11.27 1.57 0.40
N GLN A 50 -11.17 2.89 0.57
CA GLN A 50 -10.45 3.76 -0.35
C GLN A 50 -8.98 3.35 -0.50
N PHE A 51 -8.23 3.16 0.59
CA PHE A 51 -6.83 2.72 0.47
C PHE A 51 -6.67 1.28 -0.04
N GLN A 52 -7.61 0.37 0.24
CA GLN A 52 -7.60 -0.99 -0.34
C GLN A 52 -7.79 -0.97 -1.85
N CYS A 53 -8.76 -0.18 -2.32
CA CYS A 53 -9.00 0.04 -3.75
C CYS A 53 -7.76 0.66 -4.40
N ALA A 54 -7.16 1.68 -3.79
CA ALA A 54 -5.90 2.27 -4.27
C ALA A 54 -4.77 1.23 -4.35
N ALA A 55 -4.60 0.41 -3.30
CA ALA A 55 -3.59 -0.65 -3.28
C ALA A 55 -3.80 -1.66 -4.41
N TRP A 56 -5.04 -2.13 -4.60
CA TRP A 56 -5.36 -3.06 -5.69
C TRP A 56 -5.09 -2.47 -7.07
N VAL A 57 -5.42 -1.19 -7.29
CA VAL A 57 -5.13 -0.49 -8.53
C VAL A 57 -3.64 -0.45 -8.81
N PHE A 58 -2.80 -0.03 -7.85
CA PHE A 58 -1.35 0.04 -8.05
C PHE A 58 -0.70 -1.34 -8.19
N GLN A 59 -1.28 -2.38 -7.59
CA GLN A 59 -0.88 -3.76 -7.86
C GLN A 59 -1.17 -4.14 -9.31
N THR A 60 -2.38 -3.85 -9.79
CA THR A 60 -2.82 -4.16 -11.15
C THR A 60 -1.98 -3.41 -12.19
N LEU A 61 -1.68 -2.13 -11.93
CA LEU A 61 -0.77 -1.32 -12.75
C LEU A 61 0.62 -1.95 -12.87
N ARG A 62 1.17 -2.42 -11.75
CA ARG A 62 2.45 -3.11 -11.74
C ARG A 62 2.41 -4.44 -12.50
N GLU A 63 1.35 -5.22 -12.36
CA GLU A 63 1.28 -6.55 -12.96
C GLU A 63 0.99 -6.51 -14.47
N ARG A 64 0.13 -5.59 -14.92
CA ARG A 64 -0.29 -5.50 -16.33
C ARG A 64 0.52 -4.51 -17.16
N TYR A 65 0.98 -3.41 -16.55
CA TYR A 65 1.43 -2.22 -17.29
C TYR A 65 2.88 -1.82 -16.99
N ALA A 66 3.63 -2.63 -16.23
CA ALA A 66 5.04 -2.34 -15.90
C ALA A 66 6.00 -2.35 -17.10
N GLN A 67 5.55 -2.79 -18.28
CA GLN A 67 6.38 -2.88 -19.48
C GLN A 67 6.39 -1.59 -20.32
N PHE A 68 5.60 -0.57 -19.97
CA PHE A 68 5.61 0.68 -20.72
C PHE A 68 6.96 1.40 -20.61
N GLU A 69 7.65 1.51 -21.74
CA GLU A 69 8.88 2.31 -21.85
C GLU A 69 8.54 3.80 -21.71
N ASN A 70 9.44 4.64 -21.19
CA ASN A 70 9.24 6.10 -21.10
C ASN A 70 7.97 6.56 -20.32
N ALA A 71 7.42 5.71 -19.45
CA ALA A 71 6.32 6.04 -18.52
C ALA A 71 6.85 6.04 -17.07
N ASN A 72 7.62 7.08 -16.73
CA ASN A 72 8.35 7.14 -15.45
C ASN A 72 7.42 7.21 -14.24
N ASP A 73 6.31 7.94 -14.35
CA ASP A 73 5.26 8.05 -13.33
C ASP A 73 4.47 6.76 -13.07
N MET A 74 4.48 5.80 -14.00
CA MET A 74 3.87 4.47 -13.86
C MET A 74 4.90 3.33 -13.81
N HIS A 75 6.18 3.64 -13.59
CA HIS A 75 7.24 2.64 -13.55
C HIS A 75 6.93 1.55 -12.51
N GLY A 76 7.23 0.29 -12.83
CA GLY A 76 6.85 -0.87 -12.00
C GLY A 76 7.34 -0.80 -10.55
N ASP A 77 8.55 -0.28 -10.30
CA ASP A 77 9.07 -0.07 -8.93
C ASP A 77 8.32 1.05 -8.18
N LEU A 78 7.85 2.08 -8.89
CA LEU A 78 7.07 3.16 -8.29
C LEU A 78 5.66 2.67 -7.96
N CYS A 79 5.02 1.91 -8.86
CA CYS A 79 3.76 1.22 -8.58
C CYS A 79 3.88 0.24 -7.40
N ARG A 80 5.01 -0.47 -7.28
CA ARG A 80 5.31 -1.33 -6.13
C ARG A 80 5.43 -0.55 -4.83
N PHE A 81 6.09 0.62 -4.87
CA PHE A 81 6.19 1.52 -3.74
C PHE A 81 4.81 2.05 -3.34
N TYR A 82 3.98 2.51 -4.28
CA TYR A 82 2.62 2.97 -4.02
C TYR A 82 1.75 1.87 -3.44
N TYR A 83 1.74 0.68 -4.04
CA TYR A 83 1.06 -0.49 -3.48
C TYR A 83 1.43 -0.73 -2.01
N SER A 84 2.74 -0.74 -1.72
CA SER A 84 3.23 -0.98 -0.37
C SER A 84 2.78 0.11 0.58
N LEU A 85 2.93 1.39 0.18
CA LEU A 85 2.53 2.55 0.97
C LEU A 85 1.01 2.59 1.22
N MET A 86 0.20 2.29 0.21
CA MET A 86 -1.25 2.22 0.32
C MET A 86 -1.65 1.11 1.29
N LEU A 87 -1.07 -0.09 1.19
CA LEU A 87 -1.29 -1.19 2.14
C LEU A 87 -0.93 -0.84 3.57
N VAL A 88 0.09 -0.01 3.79
CA VAL A 88 0.41 0.44 5.14
C VAL A 88 -0.61 1.45 5.63
N SER A 89 -1.11 2.35 4.78
CA SER A 89 -1.96 3.50 5.16
C SER A 89 -3.44 3.16 5.42
N ILE A 90 -3.85 1.90 5.26
CA ILE A 90 -5.25 1.45 5.36
C ILE A 90 -5.75 1.48 6.83
N CYS A 91 -7.06 1.72 7.05
CA CYS A 91 -7.77 1.65 8.34
C CYS A 91 -8.67 0.42 8.58
N ALA A 92 -8.82 -0.18 9.77
CA ALA A 92 -9.97 -1.09 10.00
C ALA A 92 -10.36 -1.20 11.47
N LEU A 93 -11.60 -1.66 11.67
CA LEU A 93 -12.26 -1.84 12.95
C LEU A 93 -12.87 -3.24 13.01
N PRO A 94 -12.88 -3.92 14.16
CA PRO A 94 -13.65 -5.13 14.36
C PRO A 94 -15.04 -4.78 14.87
N GLU A 95 -16.05 -5.07 14.05
CA GLU A 95 -17.27 -5.83 14.36
C GLU A 95 -18.10 -5.85 13.07
N PHE A 96 -18.29 -7.05 12.50
CA PHE A 96 -18.85 -7.33 11.17
C PHE A 96 -17.95 -6.99 9.94
N TYR A 97 -17.47 -8.03 9.27
CA TYR A 97 -16.84 -8.10 7.93
C TYR A 97 -15.31 -7.90 7.74
N PRO A 98 -14.66 -8.65 6.81
CA PRO A 98 -13.22 -8.74 6.67
C PRO A 98 -12.66 -7.66 5.73
N SER A 99 -12.60 -6.41 6.20
CA SER A 99 -11.93 -5.31 5.51
C SER A 99 -10.66 -4.96 6.28
N GLN A 100 -9.53 -5.15 5.62
CA GLN A 100 -8.22 -5.41 6.17
C GLN A 100 -7.23 -4.24 6.01
N ALA A 101 -6.62 -3.80 7.12
CA ALA A 101 -5.88 -2.57 7.16
C ALA A 101 -5.00 -2.36 8.40
N GLN A 102 -3.77 -1.88 8.27
CA GLN A 102 -2.82 -2.07 9.36
C GLN A 102 -2.71 -0.90 10.36
N GLU A 103 -2.58 0.36 9.92
CA GLU A 103 -2.34 1.50 10.84
C GLU A 103 -3.52 1.72 11.77
N CYS A 104 -4.74 1.84 11.25
CA CYS A 104 -5.87 2.16 12.12
C CYS A 104 -6.37 0.96 12.92
N VAL A 105 -6.13 -0.29 12.49
CA VAL A 105 -6.34 -1.47 13.39
C VAL A 105 -5.39 -1.41 14.56
N THR A 106 -4.15 -0.98 14.32
CA THR A 106 -3.17 -0.80 15.36
C THR A 106 -3.62 0.30 16.32
N GLU A 107 -4.06 1.46 15.82
CA GLU A 107 -4.62 2.55 16.63
C GLU A 107 -5.87 2.11 17.42
N LYS A 108 -6.82 1.43 16.78
CA LYS A 108 -8.01 0.90 17.47
C LYS A 108 -7.62 -0.14 18.53
N SER A 109 -6.65 -1.01 18.25
CA SER A 109 -6.12 -1.98 19.23
C SER A 109 -5.54 -1.28 20.46
N MET A 110 -4.91 -0.11 20.29
CA MET A 110 -4.46 0.74 21.40
C MET A 110 -5.62 1.38 22.15
N LEU A 111 -6.61 1.94 21.44
CA LEU A 111 -7.78 2.60 22.03
C LEU A 111 -8.68 1.63 22.80
N ASP A 112 -8.94 0.45 22.24
CA ASP A 112 -9.72 -0.64 22.85
C ASP A 112 -9.00 -1.28 24.05
N GLY A 113 -7.72 -0.95 24.31
CA GLY A 113 -6.93 -1.57 25.36
C GLY A 113 -6.70 -3.06 25.15
N ARG A 114 -6.55 -3.50 23.88
CA ARG A 114 -6.30 -4.92 23.56
C ARG A 114 -4.99 -5.41 24.19
N PRO A 115 -4.82 -6.73 24.38
CA PRO A 115 -3.61 -7.28 25.01
C PRO A 115 -2.32 -6.75 24.37
N PRO A 116 -1.31 -6.30 25.15
CA PRO A 116 -0.09 -5.71 24.61
C PRO A 116 0.64 -6.60 23.59
N ALA A 117 0.64 -7.93 23.81
CA ALA A 117 1.21 -8.89 22.87
C ALA A 117 0.58 -8.85 21.47
N LEU A 118 -0.73 -8.56 21.37
CA LEU A 118 -1.41 -8.40 20.09
C LEU A 118 -0.99 -7.10 19.41
N THR A 119 -1.06 -5.98 20.15
CA THR A 119 -0.69 -4.67 19.62
C THR A 119 0.78 -4.63 19.17
N ALA A 120 1.68 -5.28 19.90
CA ALA A 120 3.09 -5.42 19.52
C ALA A 120 3.27 -6.12 18.16
N LYS A 121 2.48 -7.16 17.87
CA LYS A 121 2.55 -7.85 16.56
C LYS A 121 2.02 -6.96 15.42
N LEU A 122 1.01 -6.16 15.69
CA LEU A 122 0.43 -5.24 14.72
C LEU A 122 1.39 -4.10 14.38
N THR A 123 1.96 -3.43 15.40
CA THR A 123 2.99 -2.40 15.23
C THR A 123 4.26 -2.95 14.60
N LYS A 124 4.62 -4.21 14.88
CA LYS A 124 5.81 -4.86 14.30
C LYS A 124 5.69 -4.96 12.78
N PHE A 125 4.53 -5.38 12.29
CA PHE A 125 4.30 -5.47 10.84
C PHE A 125 4.35 -4.09 10.17
N LEU A 126 3.85 -3.03 10.83
CA LEU A 126 3.97 -1.65 10.34
C LEU A 126 5.42 -1.19 10.28
N ALA A 127 6.21 -1.46 11.32
CA ALA A 127 7.63 -1.12 11.36
C ALA A 127 8.40 -1.82 10.22
N GLU A 128 8.15 -3.11 9.99
CA GLU A 128 8.74 -3.88 8.88
C GLU A 128 8.31 -3.35 7.51
N SER A 129 7.04 -2.99 7.36
CA SER A 129 6.50 -2.49 6.09
C SER A 129 7.04 -1.10 5.76
N TYR A 130 7.16 -0.20 6.74
CA TYR A 130 7.79 1.11 6.54
C TYR A 130 9.31 0.99 6.34
N ASP A 131 9.98 0.02 6.96
CA ASP A 131 11.38 -0.28 6.64
C ASP A 131 11.54 -0.75 5.19
N TYR A 132 10.64 -1.60 4.72
CA TYR A 132 10.60 -2.01 3.33
C TYR A 132 10.41 -0.81 2.38
N CYS A 133 9.44 0.08 2.65
CA CYS A 133 9.25 1.32 1.88
C CYS A 133 10.48 2.23 1.93
N TRP A 134 11.14 2.35 3.08
CA TRP A 134 12.35 3.14 3.26
C TRP A 134 13.48 2.62 2.36
N ASN A 135 13.67 1.30 2.31
CA ASN A 135 14.67 0.67 1.47
C ASN A 135 14.38 0.87 -0.02
N GLN A 136 13.11 0.82 -0.44
CA GLN A 136 12.70 1.14 -1.82
C GLN A 136 13.06 2.59 -2.19
N LEU A 137 12.74 3.56 -1.32
CA LEU A 137 13.08 4.97 -1.56
C LEU A 137 14.59 5.22 -1.63
N ASN A 138 15.41 4.37 -1.02
CA ASN A 138 16.87 4.46 -1.10
C ASN A 138 17.46 3.67 -2.27
N ALA A 139 16.67 2.90 -3.01
CA ALA A 139 17.11 2.23 -4.22
C ALA A 139 17.39 3.24 -5.34
N GLN A 140 18.43 2.96 -6.13
CA GLN A 140 18.88 3.85 -7.22
C GLN A 140 17.76 4.11 -8.25
N THR A 141 16.91 3.12 -8.51
CA THR A 141 15.83 3.22 -9.50
C THR A 141 14.81 4.30 -9.14
N LEU A 142 14.28 4.30 -7.91
CA LEU A 142 13.32 5.33 -7.48
C LEU A 142 13.99 6.70 -7.36
N ALA A 143 15.27 6.75 -6.99
CA ALA A 143 16.02 7.99 -6.93
C ALA A 143 16.22 8.65 -8.31
N SER A 144 16.29 7.87 -9.39
CA SER A 144 16.36 8.41 -10.76
C SER A 144 15.01 8.83 -11.34
N ILE A 145 13.92 8.24 -10.86
CA ILE A 145 12.57 8.51 -11.37
C ILE A 145 11.92 9.69 -10.64
N LEU A 146 12.09 9.76 -9.32
CA LEU A 146 11.39 10.74 -8.49
C LEU A 146 12.11 12.09 -8.48
N PRO A 147 11.37 13.21 -8.67
CA PRO A 147 11.90 14.53 -8.39
C PRO A 147 12.45 14.63 -6.95
N GLU A 148 13.60 15.30 -6.79
CA GLU A 148 14.33 15.37 -5.52
C GLU A 148 13.45 15.82 -4.34
N LYS A 149 12.54 16.76 -4.59
CA LYS A 149 11.58 17.24 -3.59
C LYS A 149 10.70 16.11 -3.06
N PHE A 150 10.08 15.31 -3.94
CA PHE A 150 9.22 14.19 -3.54
C PHE A 150 10.02 13.12 -2.80
N LEU A 151 11.19 12.76 -3.35
CA LEU A 151 12.07 11.77 -2.74
C LEU A 151 12.44 12.16 -1.31
N ARG A 152 12.85 13.42 -1.10
CA ARG A 152 13.24 13.94 0.21
C ARG A 152 12.07 13.94 1.20
N ASP A 153 10.89 14.42 0.78
CA ASP A 153 9.72 14.50 1.65
C ASP A 153 9.20 13.11 2.03
N TRP A 154 9.10 12.19 1.08
CA TRP A 154 8.67 10.81 1.33
C TRP A 154 9.64 10.04 2.19
N LYS A 155 10.96 10.18 1.96
CA LYS A 155 11.99 9.59 2.83
C LYS A 155 11.77 10.01 4.26
N ARG A 156 11.67 11.32 4.53
CA ARG A 156 11.47 11.84 5.89
C ARG A 156 10.22 11.24 6.53
N LEU A 157 9.08 11.25 5.82
CA LEU A 157 7.81 10.74 6.37
C LEU A 157 7.88 9.24 6.69
N VAL A 158 8.38 8.45 5.76
CA VAL A 158 8.53 7.00 5.92
C VAL A 158 9.50 6.68 7.06
N LEU A 159 10.60 7.43 7.20
CA LEU A 159 11.55 7.26 8.29
C LEU A 159 10.92 7.53 9.66
N VAL A 160 10.17 8.63 9.79
CA VAL A 160 9.49 8.95 11.05
C VAL A 160 8.49 7.86 11.39
N LYS A 161 7.64 7.44 10.44
CA LYS A 161 6.68 6.35 10.69
C LYS A 161 7.38 5.03 11.05
N LYS A 162 8.44 4.65 10.34
CA LYS A 162 9.27 3.47 10.66
C LYS A 162 9.74 3.52 12.13
N LEU A 163 10.35 4.63 12.55
CA LEU A 163 10.89 4.78 13.89
C LEU A 163 9.79 4.78 14.96
N VAL A 164 8.66 5.45 14.71
CA VAL A 164 7.51 5.46 15.64
C VAL A 164 6.94 4.05 15.84
N TYR A 165 6.67 3.30 14.77
CA TYR A 165 6.11 1.95 14.92
C TYR A 165 7.12 0.95 15.48
N SER A 166 8.42 1.14 15.21
CA SER A 166 9.47 0.37 15.88
C SER A 166 9.45 0.65 17.40
N ALA A 167 9.39 1.92 17.79
CA ALA A 167 9.33 2.31 19.20
C ALA A 167 8.08 1.79 19.90
N LEU A 168 6.91 1.87 19.25
CA LEU A 168 5.65 1.33 19.75
C LEU A 168 5.69 -0.18 19.90
N THR A 169 6.33 -0.90 18.97
CA THR A 169 6.54 -2.35 19.09
C THR A 169 7.30 -2.67 20.35
N ASN A 170 8.45 -2.02 20.55
CA ASN A 170 9.28 -2.22 21.73
C ASN A 170 8.53 -1.83 23.02
N TYR A 171 7.75 -0.75 23.00
CA TYR A 171 6.90 -0.34 24.11
C TYR A 171 5.87 -1.41 24.49
N PHE A 172 5.10 -1.93 23.52
CA PHE A 172 4.08 -2.96 23.82
C PHE A 172 4.70 -4.30 24.21
N LEU A 173 5.89 -4.65 23.72
CA LEU A 173 6.64 -5.80 24.22
C LEU A 173 7.08 -5.63 25.67
N ALA A 174 7.48 -4.42 26.05
CA ALA A 174 7.77 -4.12 27.45
C ALA A 174 6.52 -4.22 28.33
N MET A 175 5.37 -3.75 27.85
CA MET A 175 4.08 -3.87 28.57
C MET A 175 3.65 -5.33 28.72
N ASP A 176 3.84 -6.16 27.69
CA ASP A 176 3.59 -7.61 27.78
C ASP A 176 4.56 -8.30 28.76
N ALA A 177 5.84 -7.91 28.76
CA ALA A 177 6.83 -8.40 29.72
C ALA A 177 6.46 -8.02 31.16
N ALA A 178 6.03 -6.78 31.39
CA ALA A 178 5.54 -6.31 32.69
C ALA A 178 4.30 -7.08 33.15
N ALA A 179 3.34 -7.36 32.25
CA ALA A 179 2.17 -8.18 32.55
C ALA A 179 2.54 -9.63 32.96
N LYS A 180 3.71 -10.11 32.52
CA LYS A 180 4.29 -11.41 32.88
C LYS A 180 5.28 -11.35 34.04
N MET A 181 5.38 -10.20 34.74
CA MET A 181 6.33 -9.96 35.82
C MET A 181 7.79 -10.18 35.41
N LYS A 182 8.16 -9.79 34.17
CA LYS A 182 9.53 -9.82 33.65
C LYS A 182 10.05 -8.40 33.47
N PHE A 183 10.54 -7.79 34.55
CA PHE A 183 10.90 -6.38 34.57
C PHE A 183 12.26 -6.10 33.91
N GLY A 184 13.24 -7.01 34.05
CA GLY A 184 14.55 -6.90 33.42
C GLY A 184 14.49 -6.77 31.89
N PRO A 185 13.88 -7.74 31.17
CA PRO A 185 13.63 -7.64 29.74
C PRO A 185 12.78 -6.42 29.34
N GLY A 186 11.80 -6.05 30.17
CA GLY A 186 10.96 -4.87 29.95
C GLY A 186 11.77 -3.56 29.90
N VAL A 187 12.79 -3.42 30.77
CA VAL A 187 13.71 -2.27 30.75
C VAL A 187 14.50 -2.22 29.44
N THR A 188 14.99 -3.35 28.93
CA THR A 188 15.73 -3.39 27.65
C THR A 188 14.86 -2.92 26.49
N TRP A 189 13.62 -3.41 26.41
CA TRP A 189 12.67 -2.98 25.38
C TRP A 189 12.33 -1.49 25.49
N LEU A 190 12.09 -0.97 26.70
CA LEU A 190 11.81 0.46 26.88
C LEU A 190 13.00 1.36 26.54
N LYS A 191 14.23 0.93 26.84
CA LYS A 191 15.45 1.65 26.42
C LYS A 191 15.54 1.73 24.90
N GLN A 192 15.26 0.63 24.20
CA GLN A 192 15.27 0.61 22.74
C GLN A 192 14.15 1.50 22.18
N ALA A 193 12.95 1.44 22.75
CA ALA A 193 11.83 2.30 22.36
C ALA A 193 12.15 3.79 22.54
N ASP A 194 12.80 4.17 23.65
CA ASP A 194 13.18 5.55 23.95
C ASP A 194 14.21 6.13 22.96
N ILE A 195 15.18 5.31 22.54
CA ILE A 195 16.15 5.68 21.50
C ILE A 195 15.44 5.96 20.17
N GLU A 196 14.57 5.05 19.74
CA GLU A 196 13.89 5.12 18.45
C GLU A 196 12.89 6.29 18.39
N ILE A 197 12.09 6.50 19.44
CA ILE A 197 11.12 7.60 19.46
C ILE A 197 11.81 8.97 19.57
N THR A 198 12.94 9.04 20.28
CA THR A 198 13.74 10.27 20.36
C THR A 198 14.34 10.63 19.02
N GLU A 199 14.80 9.64 18.24
CA GLU A 199 15.25 9.88 16.87
C GLU A 199 14.09 10.28 15.95
N ALA A 200 12.92 9.64 16.06
CA ALA A 200 11.73 10.02 15.31
C ALA A 200 11.34 11.48 15.56
N ALA A 201 11.35 11.93 16.82
CA ALA A 201 11.03 13.30 17.20
C ALA A 201 12.03 14.31 16.61
N LYS A 202 13.34 13.99 16.62
CA LYS A 202 14.36 14.84 15.99
C LYS A 202 14.14 14.99 14.49
N VAL A 203 13.91 13.88 13.79
CA VAL A 203 13.67 13.88 12.33
C VAL A 203 12.40 14.65 12.00
N ALA A 204 11.32 14.44 12.76
CA ALA A 204 10.06 15.14 12.56
C ALA A 204 10.19 16.65 12.80
N GLN A 205 10.88 17.07 13.87
CA GLN A 205 11.12 18.48 14.18
C GLN A 205 11.97 19.16 13.11
N ALA A 206 13.05 18.50 12.66
CA ALA A 206 13.90 19.02 11.58
C ALA A 206 13.13 19.16 10.27
N ALA A 207 12.23 18.22 9.97
CA ALA A 207 11.37 18.27 8.78
C ALA A 207 10.34 19.41 8.84
N SER A 208 9.77 19.70 10.02
CA SER A 208 8.84 20.81 10.21
C SER A 208 9.49 22.18 10.12
N ASN A 209 10.70 22.34 10.68
CA ASN A 209 11.45 23.62 10.63
C ASN A 209 11.92 23.97 9.21
N ALA A 210 12.08 22.97 8.34
CA ALA A 210 12.35 23.19 6.93
C ALA A 210 11.05 23.64 6.24
N SER A 211 10.79 24.95 6.24
CA SER A 211 9.57 25.72 5.88
C SER A 211 8.80 25.38 4.57
N ASN A 212 9.07 24.27 3.88
CA ASN A 212 8.50 23.92 2.58
C ASN A 212 7.90 22.49 2.51
N SER A 213 7.70 21.80 3.63
CA SER A 213 7.07 20.46 3.63
C SER A 213 5.68 20.49 4.28
N PRO A 214 4.61 20.85 3.53
CA PRO A 214 3.23 20.87 4.05
C PRO A 214 2.75 19.48 4.52
N ARG A 215 3.49 18.42 4.17
CA ARG A 215 3.23 17.03 4.56
C ARG A 215 3.69 16.68 5.98
N PHE A 216 4.58 17.48 6.57
CA PHE A 216 4.92 17.42 8.00
C PHE A 216 4.04 18.39 8.76
N SER A 217 2.76 18.03 8.84
CA SER A 217 1.73 18.83 9.47
C SER A 217 1.91 18.85 11.00
N ALA A 218 1.41 19.92 11.65
CA ALA A 218 1.40 20.02 13.11
C ALA A 218 0.81 18.77 13.82
N PRO A 219 -0.24 18.09 13.29
CA PRO A 219 -0.73 16.83 13.84
C PRO A 219 0.32 15.73 14.01
N LEU A 220 1.19 15.50 13.03
CA LEU A 220 2.21 14.46 13.12
C LEU A 220 3.21 14.74 14.26
N LEU A 221 3.63 16.00 14.40
CA LEU A 221 4.49 16.41 15.52
C LEU A 221 3.82 16.21 16.87
N VAL A 222 2.53 16.54 16.99
CA VAL A 222 1.77 16.34 18.23
C VAL A 222 1.76 14.86 18.61
N VAL A 223 1.48 13.97 17.66
CA VAL A 223 1.45 12.51 17.90
C VAL A 223 2.84 11.99 18.29
N VAL A 224 3.90 12.37 17.57
CA VAL A 224 5.26 11.91 17.87
C VAL A 224 5.72 12.39 19.25
N ASN A 225 5.48 13.66 19.58
CA ASN A 225 5.85 14.22 20.89
C ASN A 225 5.05 13.59 22.03
N PHE A 226 3.76 13.30 21.81
CA PHE A 226 2.94 12.57 22.78
C PHE A 226 3.51 11.17 23.04
N ALA A 227 3.78 10.41 21.98
CA ALA A 227 4.39 9.08 22.09
C ALA A 227 5.76 9.12 22.77
N GLN A 228 6.60 10.11 22.45
CA GLN A 228 7.89 10.32 23.12
C GLN A 228 7.72 10.53 24.61
N ASN A 229 6.81 11.42 25.04
CA ASN A 229 6.58 11.69 26.45
C ASN A 229 6.15 10.43 27.22
N VAL A 230 5.25 9.64 26.65
CA VAL A 230 4.76 8.39 27.26
C VAL A 230 5.89 7.36 27.37
N ILE A 231 6.63 7.11 26.28
CA ILE A 231 7.70 6.11 26.23
C ILE A 231 8.87 6.51 27.13
N SER A 232 9.35 7.76 27.04
CA SER A 232 10.47 8.25 27.86
C SER A 232 10.14 8.26 29.35
N SER A 233 8.90 8.62 29.73
CA SER A 233 8.45 8.55 31.12
C SER A 233 8.41 7.09 31.62
N SER A 234 7.83 6.20 30.82
CA SER A 234 7.74 4.76 31.15
C SER A 234 9.12 4.13 31.29
N CYS A 235 10.07 4.48 30.41
CA CYS A 235 11.46 4.02 30.46
C CYS A 235 12.16 4.45 31.76
N LYS A 236 12.05 5.74 32.13
CA LYS A 236 12.62 6.26 33.39
C LYS A 236 12.06 5.56 34.62
N ASN A 237 10.74 5.34 34.65
CA ASN A 237 10.08 4.65 35.76
C ASN A 237 10.52 3.18 35.84
N ALA A 238 10.52 2.45 34.74
CA ALA A 238 10.94 1.05 34.71
C ALA A 238 12.40 0.86 35.15
N ILE A 239 13.30 1.75 34.75
CA ILE A 239 14.70 1.74 35.21
C ILE A 239 14.76 1.93 36.73
N LYS A 240 14.09 2.97 37.25
CA LYS A 240 14.07 3.27 38.68
C LYS A 240 13.47 2.13 39.50
N ASP A 241 12.35 1.58 39.07
CA ASP A 241 11.68 0.49 39.79
C ASP A 241 12.53 -0.78 39.78
N ASN A 242 13.20 -1.08 38.66
CA ASN A 242 14.13 -2.22 38.62
C ASN A 242 15.38 -1.98 39.47
N GLU A 243 15.87 -0.75 39.59
CA GLU A 243 17.02 -0.40 40.43
C GLU A 243 16.69 -0.33 41.93
N THR A 244 15.42 -0.17 42.31
CA THR A 244 15.03 0.03 43.72
C THR A 244 14.15 -1.07 44.31
N ILE A 245 13.43 -1.83 43.48
CA ILE A 245 12.43 -2.81 43.91
C ILE A 245 12.79 -4.21 43.38
N TYR A 246 12.88 -4.37 42.06
CA TYR A 246 12.91 -5.71 41.44
C TYR A 246 14.32 -6.31 41.34
N HIS A 247 15.33 -5.48 41.06
CA HIS A 247 16.72 -5.87 40.87
C HIS A 247 16.92 -7.02 39.86
N GLU A 248 16.08 -7.11 38.83
CA GLU A 248 16.23 -8.14 37.80
C GLU A 248 17.40 -7.82 36.86
N ARG A 249 18.06 -8.86 36.35
CA ARG A 249 19.07 -8.74 35.29
C ARG A 249 18.42 -8.13 34.05
N VAL A 250 18.99 -7.03 33.56
CA VAL A 250 18.61 -6.38 32.30
C VAL A 250 19.42 -7.04 31.16
N PRO A 251 18.83 -7.92 30.33
CA PRO A 251 19.56 -8.60 29.27
C PRO A 251 19.85 -7.64 28.10
N PRO A 252 20.90 -7.87 27.30
CA PRO A 252 21.08 -7.17 26.03
C PRO A 252 19.97 -7.52 25.03
N LEU A 253 19.70 -6.61 24.09
CA LEU A 253 18.64 -6.76 23.08
C LEU A 253 18.74 -8.06 22.27
N ALA A 254 19.96 -8.52 21.99
CA ALA A 254 20.21 -9.74 21.22
C ALA A 254 19.81 -11.04 21.93
N GLU A 255 19.66 -11.02 23.26
CA GLU A 255 19.17 -12.17 24.04
C GLU A 255 17.63 -12.27 24.03
N LEU A 256 16.93 -11.25 23.52
CA LEU A 256 15.48 -11.20 23.52
C LEU A 256 14.88 -11.84 22.25
N GLU A 257 13.77 -12.55 22.42
CA GLU A 257 13.08 -13.19 21.30
C GLU A 257 12.46 -12.15 20.35
N ALA A 258 12.73 -12.31 19.06
CA ALA A 258 12.14 -11.47 18.03
C ALA A 258 10.65 -11.78 17.85
N VAL A 259 9.82 -10.75 17.80
CA VAL A 259 8.39 -10.88 17.50
C VAL A 259 8.15 -10.80 16.00
N LYS A 260 7.27 -11.68 15.51
CA LYS A 260 6.82 -11.70 14.12
C LYS A 260 5.63 -10.76 13.94
N GLY A 261 5.70 -9.90 12.92
CA GLY A 261 4.59 -9.03 12.52
C GLY A 261 3.35 -9.82 12.10
N ALA A 262 2.17 -9.30 12.45
CA ALA A 262 0.88 -9.81 11.98
C ALA A 262 0.29 -8.86 10.94
N ASN A 263 0.17 -9.34 9.70
CA ASN A 263 -0.52 -8.62 8.63
C ASN A 263 -2.01 -8.91 8.70
N VAL A 264 -2.82 -7.86 8.79
CA VAL A 264 -4.27 -7.92 8.69
C VAL A 264 -4.78 -7.03 7.56
N ALA A 265 -3.94 -6.65 6.60
CA ALA A 265 -4.24 -5.82 5.44
C ALA A 265 -4.19 -6.62 4.12
N LYS A 266 -5.21 -6.47 3.27
CA LYS A 266 -5.28 -7.07 1.92
C LYS A 266 -5.90 -6.09 0.92
N PRO A 267 -5.41 -6.08 -0.33
CA PRO A 267 -6.03 -5.30 -1.39
C PRO A 267 -7.41 -5.87 -1.72
N THR A 268 -8.38 -4.99 -2.01
CA THR A 268 -9.74 -5.38 -2.39
C THR A 268 -9.90 -5.20 -3.89
N PRO A 269 -10.09 -6.29 -4.65
CA PRO A 269 -10.38 -6.19 -6.06
C PRO A 269 -11.76 -5.58 -6.28
N PHE A 270 -11.89 -4.76 -7.32
CA PHE A 270 -13.18 -4.39 -7.87
C PHE A 270 -13.25 -4.78 -9.34
N ASP A 271 -14.44 -5.08 -9.81
CA ASP A 271 -14.68 -5.35 -11.22
C ASP A 271 -14.83 -4.03 -11.97
N HIS A 272 -13.83 -3.71 -12.80
CA HIS A 272 -13.83 -2.52 -13.66
C HIS A 272 -14.80 -2.66 -14.84
N THR A 273 -15.37 -3.85 -15.05
CA THR A 273 -16.38 -4.17 -16.06
C THR A 273 -17.76 -4.43 -15.47
N ASP A 274 -17.97 -4.10 -14.19
CA ASP A 274 -19.25 -4.28 -13.50
C ASP A 274 -20.38 -3.53 -14.25
N PRO A 275 -21.37 -4.23 -14.83
CA PRO A 275 -22.46 -3.60 -15.58
C PRO A 275 -23.30 -2.62 -14.75
N GLU A 276 -23.32 -2.75 -13.43
CA GLU A 276 -23.99 -1.79 -12.55
C GLU A 276 -23.26 -0.45 -12.49
N VAL A 277 -21.94 -0.46 -12.71
CA VAL A 277 -21.07 0.72 -12.68
C VAL A 277 -20.90 1.32 -14.07
N ILE A 278 -20.59 0.50 -15.08
CA ILE A 278 -20.28 0.96 -16.44
C ILE A 278 -21.56 1.14 -17.29
N GLY A 279 -22.67 0.54 -16.88
CA GLY A 279 -23.90 0.50 -17.65
C GLY A 279 -23.84 -0.45 -18.84
N GLN A 280 -24.66 -0.18 -19.86
CA GLN A 280 -24.66 -1.00 -21.07
C GLN A 280 -23.45 -0.69 -21.95
N ASP A 281 -22.79 -1.74 -22.45
CA ASP A 281 -21.69 -1.61 -23.41
C ASP A 281 -22.13 -0.79 -24.64
N ILE A 282 -21.38 0.29 -24.90
CA ILE A 282 -21.60 1.21 -26.01
C ILE A 282 -21.24 0.59 -27.36
N PHE A 283 -20.44 -0.48 -27.35
CA PHE A 283 -20.02 -1.24 -28.55
C PHE A 283 -20.75 -2.58 -28.70
N LYS A 284 -21.86 -2.80 -27.99
CA LYS A 284 -22.63 -4.06 -28.05
C LYS A 284 -23.03 -4.52 -29.46
N ASP A 285 -23.17 -3.58 -30.39
CA ASP A 285 -23.56 -3.82 -31.78
C ASP A 285 -22.35 -3.96 -32.71
N LEU A 286 -21.14 -3.68 -32.23
CA LEU A 286 -19.90 -3.80 -32.96
C LEU A 286 -19.38 -5.24 -32.87
N LEU A 287 -19.23 -5.90 -34.01
CA LEU A 287 -18.67 -7.25 -34.06
C LEU A 287 -17.14 -7.21 -33.96
N PRO A 288 -16.52 -8.13 -33.19
CA PRO A 288 -15.07 -8.27 -33.17
C PRO A 288 -14.50 -8.51 -34.57
N ILE A 289 -13.34 -7.93 -34.86
CA ILE A 289 -12.70 -8.02 -36.18
C ILE A 289 -12.43 -9.49 -36.54
N GLU A 290 -12.03 -10.30 -35.57
CA GLU A 290 -11.78 -11.72 -35.73
C GLU A 290 -13.03 -12.48 -36.20
N THR A 291 -14.21 -12.04 -35.76
CA THR A 291 -15.49 -12.61 -36.19
C THR A 291 -15.81 -12.21 -37.63
N LEU A 292 -15.52 -10.96 -38.00
CA LEU A 292 -15.68 -10.48 -39.37
C LEU A 292 -14.72 -11.17 -40.34
N GLU A 293 -13.45 -11.31 -39.94
CA GLU A 293 -12.42 -12.03 -40.71
C GLU A 293 -12.78 -13.51 -40.87
N ALA A 294 -13.19 -14.18 -39.80
CA ALA A 294 -13.65 -15.57 -39.86
C ALA A 294 -14.88 -15.73 -40.78
N SER A 295 -15.84 -14.79 -40.73
CA SER A 295 -17.00 -14.80 -41.61
C SER A 295 -16.63 -14.58 -43.08
N SER A 296 -15.66 -13.70 -43.35
CA SER A 296 -15.14 -13.46 -44.70
C SER A 296 -14.45 -14.70 -45.25
N MET A 297 -13.54 -15.31 -44.47
CA MET A 297 -12.87 -16.56 -44.84
C MET A 297 -13.87 -17.68 -45.10
N TYR A 298 -14.88 -17.84 -44.23
CA TYR A 298 -15.92 -18.85 -44.43
C TYR A 298 -16.71 -18.62 -45.73
N SER A 299 -17.05 -17.36 -46.05
CA SER A 299 -17.77 -17.01 -47.27
C SER A 299 -16.95 -17.31 -48.52
N GLU A 300 -15.64 -17.06 -48.48
CA GLU A 300 -14.71 -17.41 -49.56
C GLU A 300 -14.59 -18.93 -49.72
N MET A 301 -14.37 -19.68 -48.64
CA MET A 301 -14.31 -21.15 -48.66
C MET A 301 -15.60 -21.76 -49.22
N LYS A 302 -16.77 -21.20 -48.86
CA LYS A 302 -18.07 -21.63 -49.39
C LYS A 302 -18.19 -21.35 -50.89
N ALA A 303 -17.74 -20.18 -51.35
CA ALA A 303 -17.76 -19.82 -52.76
C ALA A 303 -16.81 -20.69 -53.61
N ASP A 304 -15.63 -21.02 -53.07
CA ASP A 304 -14.69 -21.97 -53.70
C ASP A 304 -15.28 -23.38 -53.77
N PHE A 305 -15.89 -23.85 -52.70
CA PHE A 305 -16.56 -25.15 -52.67
C PHE A 305 -17.69 -25.22 -53.70
N LEU A 306 -18.53 -24.18 -53.78
CA LEU A 306 -19.61 -24.11 -54.77
C LEU A 306 -19.07 -24.11 -56.20
N ARG A 307 -18.02 -23.32 -56.49
CA ARG A 307 -17.36 -23.30 -57.80
C ARG A 307 -16.82 -24.67 -58.19
N LYS A 308 -16.22 -25.39 -57.24
CA LYS A 308 -15.74 -26.76 -57.47
C LYS A 308 -16.87 -27.73 -57.81
N ILE A 309 -17.95 -27.73 -57.03
CA ILE A 309 -19.10 -28.60 -57.29
C ILE A 309 -19.75 -28.27 -58.63
N LEU A 310 -19.93 -26.98 -58.97
CA LEU A 310 -20.49 -26.58 -60.26
C LEU A 310 -19.62 -27.06 -61.43
N ALA A 311 -18.29 -26.95 -61.32
CA ALA A 311 -17.38 -27.46 -62.35
C ALA A 311 -17.46 -29.00 -62.49
N GLU A 312 -17.57 -29.74 -61.38
CA GLU A 312 -17.77 -31.19 -61.41
C GLU A 312 -19.10 -31.59 -62.05
N VAL A 313 -20.18 -30.84 -61.80
CA VAL A 313 -21.49 -31.03 -62.44
C VAL A 313 -21.41 -30.77 -63.94
N GLU A 314 -20.83 -29.65 -64.36
CA GLU A 314 -20.66 -29.30 -65.79
C GLU A 314 -19.84 -30.37 -66.53
N GLU A 315 -18.76 -30.89 -65.93
CA GLU A 315 -17.97 -31.97 -66.52
C GLU A 315 -18.80 -33.24 -66.74
N LYS A 316 -19.66 -33.59 -65.78
CA LYS A 316 -20.54 -34.77 -65.87
C LYS A 316 -21.66 -34.56 -66.89
N ASP A 317 -22.24 -33.38 -66.96
CA ASP A 317 -23.28 -33.05 -67.94
C ASP A 317 -22.74 -33.11 -69.37
N VAL A 318 -21.52 -32.61 -69.61
CA VAL A 318 -20.84 -32.73 -70.91
C VAL A 318 -20.54 -34.19 -71.26
N ALA A 319 -20.23 -35.05 -70.29
CA ALA A 319 -19.99 -36.47 -70.52
C ALA A 319 -21.26 -37.31 -70.77
N LEU A 320 -22.43 -36.78 -70.39
CA LEU A 320 -23.73 -37.45 -70.54
C LEU A 320 -24.51 -36.99 -71.78
N GLY A 321 -24.13 -35.88 -72.40
CA GLY A 321 -24.63 -35.39 -73.70
C GLY A 321 -23.74 -35.80 -74.88
#